data_AF-A0A367JK43-F1
#
_entry.id   AF-A0A367JK43-F1
#
_cell.length_a   1.000
_cell.length_b   1.000
_cell.length_c   1.000
_cell.angle_alpha   90.00
_cell.angle_beta   90.00
_cell.angle_gamma   90.00
#
_symmetry.space_group_name_H-M   'P 1'
#
loop_
_entity.id
_entity.type
_entity.pdbx_description
1 polymer ?
#
loop_
_entity_poly.entity_id
_entity_poly.type
_entity_poly.pdbx_seq_one_letter_code
_entity_poly.pdbx_strand_id
1 'polypeptide(L)'
;MALTTTTMKYSQKIAKTAATKIGRQQASMAPLVFPILSFQMLRRELQCETSADYLKETIESKSIKKSMSLLIYPITNNLCQSTEEMEDAVSKFYVQFYCPDQVRMKRIADLTSKSIPGIIYNILCIPLTLTKLQDGVARTSNQSSPGIDGLPYEPLPILLQHSLTGALAIKVYNDALTSWLQTCMTLLPKKGNLALLAN
;
A
#
# COMPACT_ATOMS: atom_id res chain seq x y z
N MET A 1 -10.22 79.90 24.33
CA MET A 1 -10.76 78.63 23.76
C MET A 1 -9.86 78.14 22.62
N ALA A 2 -8.55 77.93 22.85
CA ALA A 2 -7.57 77.59 21.79
C ALA A 2 -6.49 76.55 22.18
N LEU A 3 -6.52 76.04 23.41
CA LEU A 3 -5.48 75.14 23.95
C LEU A 3 -5.78 73.64 23.75
N THR A 4 -7.01 73.27 23.38
CA THR A 4 -7.44 71.87 23.24
C THR A 4 -7.23 71.30 21.84
N THR A 5 -7.17 72.14 20.81
CA THR A 5 -7.04 71.68 19.41
C THR A 5 -5.60 71.33 19.03
N THR A 6 -4.60 71.94 19.68
CA THR A 6 -3.17 71.73 19.37
C THR A 6 -2.64 70.42 19.97
N THR A 7 -3.06 70.08 21.20
CA THR A 7 -2.69 68.83 21.88
C THR A 7 -3.27 67.60 21.17
N MET A 8 -4.47 67.71 20.60
CA MET A 8 -5.11 66.64 19.84
C MET A 8 -4.40 66.37 18.49
N LYS A 9 -3.92 67.42 17.81
CA LYS A 9 -3.16 67.27 16.54
C LYS A 9 -1.79 66.64 16.75
N TYR A 10 -1.13 66.94 17.87
CA TYR A 10 0.18 66.38 18.19
C TYR A 10 0.11 64.88 18.50
N SER A 11 -0.88 64.47 19.30
CA SER A 11 -1.13 63.07 19.65
C SER A 11 -1.55 62.22 18.44
N GLN A 12 -2.35 62.77 17.51
CA GLN A 12 -2.67 62.10 16.24
C GLN A 12 -1.44 61.93 15.33
N LYS A 13 -0.50 62.89 15.31
CA LYS A 13 0.72 62.79 14.51
C LYS A 13 1.69 61.73 15.05
N ILE A 14 1.81 61.61 16.37
CA ILE A 14 2.60 60.55 17.02
C ILE A 14 2.00 59.17 16.73
N ALA A 15 0.67 59.02 16.87
CA ALA A 15 -0.01 57.76 16.59
C ALA A 15 0.15 57.31 15.13
N LYS A 16 0.03 58.23 14.15
CA LYS A 16 0.26 57.92 12.73
C LYS A 16 1.72 57.54 12.44
N THR A 17 2.68 58.21 13.09
CA THR A 17 4.11 57.90 12.92
C THR A 17 4.45 56.53 13.53
N ALA A 18 3.89 56.19 14.70
CA ALA A 18 4.07 54.89 15.34
C ALA A 18 3.43 53.75 14.50
N ALA A 19 2.20 53.93 14.02
CA ALA A 19 1.53 52.95 13.16
C ALA A 19 2.28 52.69 11.85
N THR A 20 2.86 53.74 11.25
CA THR A 20 3.66 53.61 10.02
C THR A 20 4.98 52.88 10.27
N LYS A 21 5.60 53.09 11.44
CA LYS A 21 6.86 52.43 11.83
C LYS A 21 6.63 50.95 12.17
N ILE A 22 5.53 50.63 12.85
CA ILE A 22 5.11 49.25 13.15
C ILE A 22 4.74 48.50 11.85
N GLY A 23 3.97 49.14 10.96
CA GLY A 23 3.63 48.54 9.66
C GLY A 23 4.85 48.27 8.78
N ARG A 24 5.85 49.18 8.77
CA ARG A 24 7.13 48.95 8.07
C ARG A 24 7.96 47.84 8.72
N GLN A 25 7.97 47.73 10.05
CA GLN A 25 8.64 46.61 10.74
C GLN A 25 7.94 45.27 10.46
N GLN A 26 6.61 45.22 10.45
CA GLN A 26 5.84 44.01 10.13
C GLN A 26 5.98 43.62 8.64
N ALA A 27 5.98 44.57 7.72
CA ALA A 27 6.24 44.32 6.30
C ALA A 27 7.68 43.87 6.02
N SER A 28 8.66 44.35 6.81
CA SER A 28 10.05 43.90 6.75
C SER A 28 10.27 42.50 7.34
N MET A 29 9.40 42.05 8.25
CA MET A 29 9.49 40.73 8.87
C MET A 29 8.70 39.65 8.13
N ALA A 30 7.61 40.01 7.43
CA ALA A 30 6.80 39.07 6.65
C ALA A 30 7.59 38.17 5.67
N PRO A 31 8.55 38.68 4.85
CA PRO A 31 9.32 37.82 3.95
C PRO A 31 10.35 36.94 4.66
N LEU A 32 10.66 37.19 5.94
CA LEU A 32 11.59 36.38 6.75
C LEU A 32 10.88 35.31 7.59
N VAL A 33 9.59 35.47 7.88
CA VAL A 33 8.83 34.52 8.73
C VAL A 33 8.58 33.18 8.01
N PHE A 34 8.29 33.22 6.70
CA PHE A 34 8.05 32.01 5.90
C PHE A 34 9.27 31.06 5.83
N PRO A 35 10.50 31.54 5.52
CA PRO A 35 11.67 30.67 5.52
C PRO A 35 11.99 30.15 6.94
N ILE A 36 11.84 30.95 7.99
CA ILE A 36 12.14 30.53 9.38
C ILE A 36 11.24 29.38 9.83
N LEU A 37 9.93 29.44 9.55
CA LEU A 37 8.99 28.34 9.83
C LEU A 37 9.34 27.07 9.05
N SER A 38 9.75 27.21 7.79
CA SER A 38 10.19 26.10 6.94
C SER A 38 11.45 25.43 7.50
N PHE A 39 12.44 26.20 7.94
CA PHE A 39 13.66 25.70 8.57
C PHE A 39 13.40 25.03 9.92
N GLN A 40 12.54 25.62 10.77
CA GLN A 40 12.20 25.05 12.08
C GLN A 40 11.45 23.73 11.96
N MET A 41 10.53 23.61 10.99
CA MET A 41 9.81 22.38 10.71
C MET A 41 10.75 21.29 10.16
N LEU A 42 11.68 21.66 9.27
CA LEU A 42 12.70 20.75 8.74
C LEU A 42 13.69 20.26 9.81
N ARG A 43 14.10 21.14 10.74
CA ARG A 43 14.98 20.77 11.87
C ARG A 43 14.36 19.74 12.80
N ARG A 44 13.03 19.80 13.01
CA ARG A 44 12.29 18.79 13.77
C ARG A 44 12.26 17.43 13.07
N GLU A 45 12.16 17.44 11.74
CA GLU A 45 12.15 16.22 10.92
C GLU A 45 13.52 15.53 10.86
N LEU A 46 14.61 16.30 10.92
CA LEU A 46 15.99 15.83 10.81
C LEU A 46 16.71 15.64 12.16
N GLN A 47 15.98 15.52 13.28
CA GLN A 47 16.53 15.24 14.62
C GLN A 47 17.70 16.17 15.04
N CYS A 48 17.49 17.49 15.00
CA CYS A 48 18.41 18.52 15.52
C CYS A 48 19.68 18.82 14.69
N GLU A 49 19.65 18.60 13.37
CA GLU A 49 20.70 19.12 12.48
C GLU A 49 20.80 20.67 12.57
N THR A 50 22.03 21.19 12.75
CA THR A 50 22.28 22.62 13.01
C THR A 50 23.04 23.33 11.90
N SER A 51 23.62 22.58 10.95
CA SER A 51 24.35 23.14 9.82
C SER A 51 23.42 23.92 8.87
N ALA A 52 23.71 25.21 8.70
CA ALA A 52 22.92 26.09 7.83
C ALA A 52 23.00 25.69 6.36
N ASP A 53 24.19 25.28 5.89
CA ASP A 53 24.43 24.86 4.52
C ASP A 53 23.69 23.55 4.21
N TYR A 54 23.75 22.59 5.13
CA TYR A 54 23.04 21.32 4.97
C TYR A 54 21.52 21.52 4.92
N LEU A 55 20.98 22.38 5.78
CA LEU A 55 19.54 22.68 5.75
C LEU A 55 19.15 23.39 4.44
N LYS A 56 19.99 24.31 3.93
CA LYS A 56 19.77 24.98 2.66
C LYS A 56 19.79 23.98 1.49
N GLU A 57 20.82 23.16 1.38
CA GLU A 57 20.93 22.11 0.36
C GLU A 57 19.78 21.12 0.45
N THR A 58 19.32 20.78 1.66
CA THR A 58 18.19 19.88 1.87
C THR A 58 16.87 20.52 1.43
N ILE A 59 16.66 21.82 1.67
CA ILE A 59 15.48 22.55 1.19
C ILE A 59 15.50 22.61 -0.33
N GLU A 60 16.63 22.97 -0.93
CA GLU A 60 16.78 23.03 -2.39
C GLU A 60 16.56 21.64 -3.01
N SER A 61 17.15 20.60 -2.44
CA SER A 61 16.94 19.20 -2.84
C SER A 61 15.49 18.75 -2.69
N LYS A 62 14.81 19.11 -1.58
CA LYS A 62 13.39 18.83 -1.39
C LYS A 62 12.52 19.62 -2.36
N SER A 63 12.88 20.87 -2.69
CA SER A 63 12.18 21.69 -3.68
C SER A 63 12.30 21.10 -5.09
N ILE A 64 13.50 20.65 -5.46
CA ILE A 64 13.75 19.96 -6.73
C ILE A 64 12.97 18.63 -6.78
N LYS A 65 12.99 17.84 -5.70
CA LYS A 65 12.22 16.58 -5.61
C LYS A 65 10.71 16.79 -5.58
N LYS A 66 10.23 17.94 -5.08
CA LYS A 66 8.82 18.35 -5.12
C LYS A 66 8.42 18.94 -6.48
N SER A 67 9.37 19.31 -7.32
CA SER A 67 9.10 19.73 -8.69
C SER A 67 8.71 18.50 -9.51
N MET A 68 7.44 18.11 -9.46
CA MET A 68 6.90 17.07 -10.31
C MET A 68 7.00 17.51 -11.79
N SER A 69 7.60 16.67 -12.62
CA SER A 69 7.54 16.78 -14.07
C SER A 69 6.07 16.81 -14.52
N LEU A 70 5.80 17.52 -15.61
CA LEU A 70 4.48 17.66 -16.22
C LEU A 70 3.78 16.29 -16.36
N LEU A 71 2.58 16.16 -15.77
CA LEU A 71 1.81 14.92 -15.80
C LEU A 71 1.07 14.78 -17.13
N ILE A 72 1.20 13.64 -17.81
CA ILE A 72 0.49 13.34 -19.06
C ILE A 72 -0.72 12.46 -18.72
N TYR A 73 -1.87 12.84 -19.27
CA TYR A 73 -3.12 12.15 -19.07
C TYR A 73 -3.14 10.81 -19.84
N PRO A 74 -3.45 9.66 -19.21
CA PRO A 74 -3.21 8.34 -19.79
C PRO A 74 -4.08 7.99 -21.01
N ILE A 75 -5.25 8.62 -21.17
CA ILE A 75 -6.20 8.29 -22.26
C ILE A 75 -6.07 9.25 -23.44
N THR A 76 -5.97 10.55 -23.16
CA THR A 76 -5.90 11.61 -24.18
C THR A 76 -4.47 11.94 -24.59
N ASN A 77 -3.48 11.45 -23.84
CA ASN A 77 -2.05 11.73 -24.03
C ASN A 77 -1.70 13.23 -24.03
N ASN A 78 -2.56 14.04 -23.40
CA ASN A 78 -2.39 15.47 -23.27
C ASN A 78 -1.77 15.82 -21.93
N LEU A 79 -1.15 17.00 -21.88
CA LEU A 79 -0.57 17.55 -20.67
C LEU A 79 -1.68 17.97 -19.69
N CYS A 80 -1.61 17.52 -18.44
CA CYS A 80 -2.54 17.96 -17.40
C CYS A 80 -2.18 19.40 -17.01
N GLN A 81 -3.15 20.31 -17.13
CA GLN A 81 -2.96 21.73 -16.83
C GLN A 81 -3.59 22.14 -15.51
N SER A 82 -4.51 21.33 -14.97
CA SER A 82 -5.18 21.57 -13.69
C SER A 82 -4.93 20.43 -12.69
N THR A 83 -5.05 20.74 -11.41
CA THR A 83 -4.94 19.73 -10.34
C THR A 83 -6.03 18.67 -10.44
N GLU A 84 -7.25 19.05 -10.84
CA GLU A 84 -8.38 18.14 -11.03
C GLU A 84 -8.11 17.13 -12.16
N GLU A 85 -7.50 17.57 -13.27
CA GLU A 85 -7.06 16.69 -14.34
C GLU A 85 -5.96 15.72 -13.89
N MET A 86 -5.04 16.18 -13.03
CA MET A 86 -3.99 15.31 -12.48
C MET A 86 -4.57 14.22 -11.57
N GLU A 87 -5.51 14.56 -10.71
CA GLU A 87 -6.18 13.60 -9.82
C GLU A 87 -6.99 12.56 -10.63
N ASP A 88 -7.70 13.00 -11.67
CA ASP A 88 -8.44 12.12 -12.57
C ASP A 88 -7.50 11.23 -13.41
N ALA A 89 -6.39 11.78 -13.91
CA ALA A 89 -5.36 11.02 -14.63
C ALA A 89 -4.77 9.91 -13.78
N VAL A 90 -4.38 10.21 -12.53
CA VAL A 90 -3.81 9.26 -11.59
C VAL A 90 -4.85 8.18 -11.24
N SER A 91 -6.09 8.58 -10.98
CA SER A 91 -7.18 7.65 -10.67
C SER A 91 -7.40 6.67 -11.83
N LYS A 92 -7.52 7.16 -13.06
CA LYS A 92 -7.72 6.31 -14.24
C LYS A 92 -6.53 5.42 -14.55
N PHE A 93 -5.32 5.93 -14.37
CA PHE A 93 -4.10 5.14 -14.52
C PHE A 93 -4.10 3.94 -13.56
N TYR A 94 -4.34 4.16 -12.26
CA TYR A 94 -4.32 3.09 -11.28
C TYR A 94 -5.52 2.15 -11.41
N VAL A 95 -6.69 2.67 -11.77
CA VAL A 95 -7.85 1.83 -12.10
C VAL A 95 -7.52 0.90 -13.26
N GLN A 96 -6.89 1.40 -14.34
CA GLN A 96 -6.50 0.56 -15.47
C GLN A 96 -5.38 -0.42 -15.11
N PHE A 97 -4.39 0.02 -14.33
CA PHE A 97 -3.23 -0.79 -13.93
C PHE A 97 -3.61 -1.94 -12.98
N TYR A 98 -4.55 -1.68 -12.07
CA TYR A 98 -5.04 -2.67 -11.11
C TYR A 98 -6.35 -3.33 -11.53
N CYS A 99 -6.94 -2.95 -12.66
CA CYS A 99 -8.07 -3.69 -13.21
C CYS A 99 -7.55 -5.05 -13.67
N PRO A 100 -8.07 -6.16 -13.13
CA PRO A 100 -7.67 -7.48 -13.59
C PRO A 100 -8.02 -7.62 -15.08
N ASP A 101 -7.06 -8.09 -15.87
CA ASP A 101 -7.30 -8.48 -17.26
C ASP A 101 -8.51 -9.42 -17.32
N GLN A 102 -9.45 -9.16 -18.23
CA GLN A 102 -10.56 -10.09 -18.44
C GLN A 102 -10.01 -11.46 -18.81
N VAL A 103 -10.43 -12.47 -18.05
CA VAL A 103 -9.98 -13.84 -18.26
C VAL A 103 -10.42 -14.28 -19.65
N ARG A 104 -9.48 -14.41 -20.58
CA ARG A 104 -9.79 -14.84 -21.95
C ARG A 104 -10.29 -16.27 -21.91
N MET A 105 -11.60 -16.46 -22.11
CA MET A 105 -12.26 -17.78 -22.11
C MET A 105 -11.61 -18.77 -23.07
N LYS A 106 -11.03 -18.28 -24.18
CA LYS A 106 -10.25 -19.11 -25.12
C LYS A 106 -9.02 -19.75 -24.46
N ARG A 107 -8.29 -19.04 -23.59
CA ARG A 107 -7.15 -19.61 -22.84
C ARG A 107 -7.61 -20.64 -21.81
N ILE A 108 -8.76 -20.42 -21.16
CA ILE A 108 -9.36 -21.43 -20.28
C ILE A 108 -9.67 -22.67 -21.10
N ALA A 109 -10.34 -22.52 -22.25
CA ALA A 109 -10.66 -23.62 -23.15
C ALA A 109 -9.41 -24.37 -23.63
N ASP A 110 -8.32 -23.66 -23.96
CA ASP A 110 -7.05 -24.26 -24.36
C ASP A 110 -6.38 -25.04 -23.20
N LEU A 111 -6.54 -24.58 -21.95
CA LEU A 111 -6.05 -25.29 -20.76
C LEU A 111 -6.93 -26.50 -20.40
N THR A 112 -8.25 -26.39 -20.55
CA THR A 112 -9.20 -27.47 -20.23
C THR A 112 -9.39 -28.48 -21.36
N SER A 113 -9.06 -28.11 -22.61
CA SER A 113 -9.13 -28.99 -23.78
C SER A 113 -8.07 -30.09 -23.78
N LYS A 114 -7.01 -29.93 -22.97
CA LYS A 114 -6.17 -31.05 -22.54
C LYS A 114 -6.95 -31.87 -21.52
N SER A 115 -8.02 -32.50 -21.99
CA SER A 115 -8.80 -33.44 -21.21
C SER A 115 -7.85 -34.50 -20.69
N ILE A 116 -7.81 -34.65 -19.37
CA ILE A 116 -7.18 -35.82 -18.75
C ILE A 116 -7.80 -37.05 -19.42
N PRO A 117 -7.01 -37.96 -20.03
CA PRO A 117 -7.53 -39.19 -20.58
C PRO A 117 -8.45 -39.88 -19.57
N GLY A 118 -9.62 -40.37 -19.98
CA GLY A 118 -10.64 -40.87 -19.05
C GLY A 118 -10.13 -41.95 -18.07
N ILE A 119 -9.12 -42.72 -18.49
CA ILE A 119 -8.42 -43.69 -17.63
C ILE A 119 -7.73 -42.99 -16.44
N ILE A 120 -7.02 -41.89 -16.69
CA ILE A 120 -6.32 -41.12 -15.65
C ILE A 120 -7.33 -40.42 -14.73
N TYR A 121 -8.44 -39.90 -15.28
CA TYR A 121 -9.52 -39.34 -14.48
C TYR A 121 -10.09 -40.36 -13.50
N ASN A 122 -10.39 -41.57 -13.99
CA ASN A 122 -10.91 -42.65 -13.15
C ASN A 122 -9.93 -43.06 -12.04
N ILE A 123 -8.62 -43.03 -12.33
CA ILE A 123 -7.58 -43.29 -11.33
C ILE A 123 -7.50 -42.17 -10.27
N LEU A 124 -7.62 -40.91 -10.69
CA LEU A 124 -7.58 -39.75 -9.79
C LEU A 124 -8.81 -39.66 -8.90
N CYS A 125 -9.96 -40.19 -9.35
CA CYS A 125 -11.21 -40.23 -8.59
C CYS A 125 -11.37 -41.49 -7.73
N ILE A 126 -10.35 -42.35 -7.61
CA ILE A 126 -10.42 -43.53 -6.73
C ILE A 126 -10.58 -43.06 -5.28
N PRO A 127 -11.60 -43.55 -4.56
CA PRO A 127 -11.81 -43.18 -3.16
C PRO A 127 -10.59 -43.46 -2.27
N LEU A 128 -10.30 -42.51 -1.40
CA LEU A 128 -9.26 -42.58 -0.38
C LEU A 128 -9.69 -43.52 0.75
N THR A 129 -8.78 -44.40 1.13
CA THR A 129 -8.89 -45.28 2.29
C THR A 129 -8.26 -44.66 3.52
N LEU A 130 -8.63 -45.13 4.72
CA LEU A 130 -8.03 -44.66 5.97
C LEU A 130 -6.49 -44.82 5.98
N THR A 131 -6.00 -45.94 5.45
CA THR A 131 -4.56 -46.22 5.35
C THR A 131 -3.84 -45.18 4.48
N LYS A 132 -4.41 -44.81 3.33
CA LYS A 132 -3.85 -43.76 2.47
C LYS A 132 -3.80 -42.40 3.17
N LEU A 133 -4.81 -42.08 3.98
CA LEU A 133 -4.82 -40.84 4.78
C LEU A 133 -3.74 -40.88 5.87
N GLN A 134 -3.60 -42.00 6.58
CA GLN A 134 -2.57 -42.20 7.59
C GLN A 134 -1.16 -42.10 7.00
N ASP A 135 -0.93 -42.73 5.84
CA ASP A 135 0.34 -42.62 5.09
C ASP A 135 0.60 -41.18 4.65
N GLY A 136 -0.44 -40.45 4.26
CA GLY A 136 -0.36 -39.03 3.90
C GLY A 136 0.06 -38.16 5.06
N VAL A 137 -0.58 -38.35 6.21
CA VAL A 137 -0.25 -37.63 7.45
C VAL A 137 1.13 -37.99 7.98
N ALA A 138 1.61 -39.24 7.80
CA ALA A 138 2.97 -39.61 8.19
C ALA A 138 4.07 -38.80 7.45
N ARG A 139 3.74 -38.19 6.30
CA ARG A 139 4.66 -37.34 5.53
C ARG A 139 4.58 -35.85 5.87
N THR A 140 3.66 -35.42 6.74
CA THR A 140 3.53 -34.01 7.09
C THR A 140 4.70 -33.56 7.96
N SER A 141 5.31 -32.42 7.61
CA SER A 141 6.37 -31.81 8.41
C SER A 141 5.80 -31.07 9.62
N ASN A 142 6.34 -31.35 10.81
CA ASN A 142 6.01 -30.67 12.06
C ASN A 142 6.51 -29.22 12.13
N GLN A 143 7.16 -28.71 11.08
CA GLN A 143 7.65 -27.32 11.01
C GLN A 143 6.83 -26.45 10.07
N SER A 144 5.72 -26.97 9.54
CA SER A 144 4.86 -26.24 8.60
C SER A 144 3.94 -25.30 9.37
N SER A 145 3.71 -24.10 8.83
CA SER A 145 2.71 -23.19 9.39
C SER A 145 1.30 -23.79 9.27
N PRO A 146 0.43 -23.59 10.28
CA PRO A 146 -0.95 -24.05 10.26
C PRO A 146 -1.75 -23.56 9.06
N GLY A 147 -2.86 -24.26 8.77
CA GLY A 147 -3.86 -23.81 7.81
C GLY A 147 -4.61 -22.55 8.27
N ILE A 148 -5.62 -22.14 7.49
CA ILE A 148 -6.49 -21.00 7.82
C ILE A 148 -7.31 -21.22 9.10
N ASP A 149 -7.52 -22.48 9.47
CA ASP A 149 -8.16 -22.90 10.71
C ASP A 149 -7.24 -22.75 11.93
N GLY A 150 -5.96 -22.44 11.72
CA GLY A 150 -4.96 -22.30 12.78
C GLY A 150 -4.59 -23.63 13.45
N LEU A 151 -5.01 -24.77 12.91
CA LEU A 151 -4.74 -26.07 13.52
C LEU A 151 -3.35 -26.58 13.12
N PRO A 152 -2.52 -27.00 14.10
CA PRO A 152 -1.27 -27.69 13.83
C PRO A 152 -1.53 -29.06 13.16
N TYR A 153 -0.54 -29.60 12.44
CA TYR A 153 -0.65 -30.90 11.75
C TYR A 153 -0.40 -32.08 12.70
N GLU A 154 0.26 -31.82 13.83
CA GLU A 154 0.68 -32.78 14.85
C GLU A 154 -0.46 -33.62 15.46
N PRO A 155 -1.70 -33.11 15.62
CA PRO A 155 -2.81 -33.92 16.12
C PRO A 155 -3.40 -34.87 15.08
N LEU A 156 -3.18 -34.65 13.77
CA LEU A 156 -3.81 -35.43 12.70
C LEU A 156 -3.56 -36.96 12.80
N PRO A 157 -2.34 -37.45 13.12
CA PRO A 157 -2.11 -38.89 13.28
C PRO A 157 -2.99 -39.51 14.36
N ILE A 158 -3.16 -38.80 15.49
CA ILE A 158 -3.96 -39.26 16.63
C ILE A 158 -5.45 -39.25 16.27
N LEU A 159 -5.90 -38.18 15.61
CA LEU A 159 -7.28 -38.06 15.15
C LEU A 159 -7.65 -39.17 14.16
N LEU A 160 -6.76 -39.52 13.23
CA LEU A 160 -7.01 -40.59 12.26
C LEU A 160 -6.95 -42.02 12.85
N GLN A 161 -6.41 -42.20 14.06
CA GLN A 161 -6.44 -43.48 14.77
C GLN A 161 -7.79 -43.71 15.48
N HIS A 162 -8.49 -42.63 15.85
CA HIS A 162 -9.79 -42.72 16.49
C HIS A 162 -10.89 -43.08 15.47
N SER A 163 -11.69 -44.11 15.76
CA SER A 163 -12.63 -44.69 14.80
C SER A 163 -13.67 -43.70 14.25
N LEU A 164 -14.26 -42.87 15.10
CA LEU A 164 -15.26 -41.87 14.68
C LEU A 164 -14.65 -40.78 13.80
N THR A 165 -13.47 -40.31 14.19
CA THR A 165 -12.80 -39.19 13.51
C THR A 165 -12.16 -39.66 12.21
N GLY A 166 -11.62 -40.88 12.17
CA GLY A 166 -11.16 -41.52 10.95
C GLY A 166 -12.29 -41.77 9.94
N ALA A 167 -13.46 -42.24 10.40
CA ALA A 167 -14.63 -42.42 9.53
C ALA A 167 -15.11 -41.08 8.95
N LEU A 168 -15.16 -40.02 9.78
CA LEU A 168 -15.50 -38.68 9.34
C LEU A 168 -14.48 -38.14 8.33
N ALA A 169 -13.19 -38.33 8.58
CA ALA A 169 -12.11 -37.91 7.69
C ALA A 169 -12.24 -38.58 6.31
N ILE A 170 -12.44 -39.89 6.25
CA ILE A 170 -12.67 -40.61 4.98
C ILE A 170 -13.81 -39.99 4.19
N LYS A 171 -14.94 -39.68 4.86
CA LYS A 171 -16.08 -39.05 4.20
C LYS A 171 -15.72 -37.66 3.66
N VAL A 172 -15.17 -36.79 4.50
CA VAL A 172 -14.81 -35.41 4.13
C VAL A 172 -13.80 -35.38 2.98
N TYR A 173 -12.75 -36.19 3.04
CA TYR A 173 -11.72 -36.22 1.99
C TYR A 173 -12.25 -36.75 0.66
N ASN A 174 -13.13 -37.74 0.67
CA ASN A 174 -13.74 -38.28 -0.55
C ASN A 174 -14.78 -37.33 -1.15
N ASP A 175 -15.58 -36.68 -0.31
CA ASP A 175 -16.51 -35.62 -0.74
C ASP A 175 -15.70 -34.49 -1.41
N ALA A 176 -14.61 -34.06 -0.77
CA ALA A 176 -13.70 -33.03 -1.25
C ALA A 176 -13.01 -33.39 -2.58
N LEU A 177 -12.66 -34.66 -2.80
CA LEU A 177 -12.05 -35.15 -4.05
C LEU A 177 -12.93 -34.86 -5.28
N THR A 178 -14.25 -34.80 -5.07
CA THR A 178 -15.23 -34.50 -6.13
C THR A 178 -15.64 -33.03 -6.18
N SER A 179 -15.39 -32.26 -5.12
CA SER A 179 -15.93 -30.90 -4.94
C SER A 179 -14.88 -29.79 -4.84
N TRP A 180 -13.58 -30.09 -4.98
CA TRP A 180 -12.51 -29.09 -4.95
C TRP A 180 -12.60 -28.12 -6.14
N LEU A 181 -13.35 -27.05 -5.95
CA LEU A 181 -13.47 -25.93 -6.89
C LEU A 181 -12.79 -24.64 -6.40
N GLN A 182 -12.29 -24.63 -5.16
CA GLN A 182 -11.75 -23.42 -4.53
C GLN A 182 -10.27 -23.59 -4.20
N THR A 183 -9.45 -22.65 -4.68
CA THR A 183 -8.02 -22.57 -4.39
C THR A 183 -7.77 -21.34 -3.52
N CYS A 184 -7.07 -21.52 -2.40
CA CYS A 184 -6.59 -20.40 -1.59
C CYS A 184 -5.20 -19.98 -2.07
N MET A 185 -5.05 -18.71 -2.46
CA MET A 185 -3.75 -18.12 -2.78
C MET A 185 -3.27 -17.28 -1.59
N THR A 186 -2.08 -17.60 -1.08
CA THR A 186 -1.36 -16.77 -0.11
C THR A 186 -0.07 -16.29 -0.74
N LEU A 187 0.15 -14.98 -0.77
CA LEU A 187 1.40 -14.40 -1.25
C LEU A 187 2.47 -14.58 -0.18
N LEU A 188 3.41 -15.49 -0.42
CA LEU A 188 4.58 -15.64 0.44
C LEU A 188 5.71 -14.72 -0.07
N PRO A 189 6.28 -13.85 0.77
CA PRO A 189 7.43 -13.06 0.38
C PRO A 189 8.59 -14.00 0.04
N LYS A 190 9.17 -13.84 -1.16
CA LYS A 190 10.35 -14.62 -1.55
C LYS A 190 11.52 -14.28 -0.63
N LYS A 191 12.21 -15.30 -0.13
CA LYS A 191 13.48 -15.13 0.58
C LYS A 191 14.54 -14.64 -0.40
N GLY A 192 15.01 -13.41 -0.24
CA GLY A 192 16.01 -12.79 -1.10
C GLY A 192 15.96 -11.26 -1.07
N ASN A 193 16.92 -10.60 -1.73
CA ASN A 193 16.93 -9.15 -1.86
C ASN A 193 15.78 -8.71 -2.80
N LEU A 194 14.78 -8.01 -2.26
CA LEU A 194 13.62 -7.52 -2.99
C LEU A 194 14.00 -6.57 -4.14
N ALA A 195 15.23 -6.01 -4.14
CA ALA A 195 15.76 -5.21 -5.23
C ALA A 195 16.03 -5.99 -6.54
N LEU A 196 16.04 -7.32 -6.50
CA LEU A 196 16.24 -8.18 -7.67
C LEU A 196 14.92 -8.65 -8.33
N LEU A 197 13.77 -8.20 -7.84
CA LEU A 197 12.44 -8.50 -8.40
C LEU A 197 12.06 -7.55 -9.54
N ALA A 198 13.01 -7.20 -10.40
CA ALA A 198 12.72 -6.55 -11.68
C ALA A 198 12.47 -7.64 -12.72
N ASN A 199 11.20 -7.94 -12.99
CA ASN A 199 10.71 -8.57 -14.22
C ASN A 199 9.33 -7.99 -14.53
#